data_AF-A0A7C6MQJ1-F1
#
_entry.id   AF-A0A7C6MQJ1-F1
#
_cell.length_a   1.000
_cell.length_b   1.000
_cell.length_c   1.000
_cell.angle_alpha   90.00
_cell.angle_beta   90.00
_cell.angle_gamma   90.00
#
_symmetry.space_group_name_H-M   'P 1'
#
loop_
_entity.id
_entity.type
_entity.pdbx_description
1 polymer ?
#
loop_
_entity_poly.entity_id
_entity_poly.type
_entity_poly.pdbx_seq_one_letter_code
_entity_poly.pdbx_strand_id
1 'polypeptide(L)'
;MQLGWLDYSKEDRKKVLSVIDLLSEDDTVDELGISPIRDGFANLFFPGTSTIQTRAKYFLIVPYALYYLTLTGETNPGNFLRRLDKLEHECGKKLVQANADGTIGSLSINRGNWVKRPPSQIYWAGIRSYNIFTAGNLSLREYSHTACKLNQERKNLKRFRTDNQDEQDDHTAGRESYLSLNDISFPPFYS
;
A
#
# COMPACT_ATOMS: atom_id res chain seq x y z
N MET A 1 -22.43 -59.00 21.99
CA MET A 1 -22.83 -57.58 22.06
C MET A 1 -24.35 -57.54 22.04
N GLN A 2 -25.00 -57.32 23.18
CA GLN A 2 -26.47 -57.29 23.29
C GLN A 2 -26.96 -55.89 22.90
N LEU A 3 -27.73 -55.80 21.81
CA LEU A 3 -28.46 -54.60 21.41
C LEU A 3 -29.77 -54.55 22.21
N GLY A 4 -29.82 -53.71 23.24
CA GLY A 4 -31.03 -53.41 23.98
C GLY A 4 -31.80 -52.27 23.33
N TRP A 5 -33.07 -52.48 23.01
CA TRP A 5 -33.99 -51.41 22.61
C TRP A 5 -34.36 -50.59 23.84
N LEU A 6 -33.86 -49.35 23.91
CA LEU A 6 -34.30 -48.35 24.88
C LEU A 6 -35.55 -47.65 24.34
N ASP A 7 -36.71 -48.05 24.85
CA ASP A 7 -37.96 -47.32 24.65
C ASP A 7 -37.99 -46.15 25.65
N TYR A 8 -37.78 -44.93 25.14
CA TYR A 8 -37.80 -43.71 25.96
C TYR A 8 -39.13 -42.97 25.74
N SER A 9 -39.78 -42.58 26.85
CA SER A 9 -40.96 -41.72 26.80
C SER A 9 -40.63 -40.38 26.13
N LYS A 10 -41.64 -39.74 25.52
CA LYS A 10 -41.47 -38.45 24.81
C LYS A 10 -40.86 -37.37 25.71
N GLU A 11 -41.15 -37.40 27.01
CA GLU A 11 -40.64 -36.46 28.00
C GLU A 11 -39.13 -36.60 28.21
N ASP A 12 -38.63 -37.84 28.27
CA ASP A 12 -37.21 -38.09 28.49
C ASP A 12 -36.38 -37.82 27.26
N ARG A 13 -36.92 -38.11 26.05
CA ARG A 13 -36.31 -37.66 24.80
C ARG A 13 -36.16 -36.14 24.78
N LYS A 14 -37.16 -35.41 25.29
CA LYS A 14 -37.11 -33.94 25.39
C LYS A 14 -36.04 -33.46 26.35
N LYS A 15 -35.90 -34.11 27.51
CA LYS A 15 -34.83 -33.80 28.48
C LYS A 15 -33.44 -34.08 27.93
N VAL A 16 -33.25 -35.24 27.30
CA VAL A 16 -31.97 -35.60 26.68
C VAL A 16 -31.63 -34.63 25.55
N LEU A 17 -32.60 -34.29 24.70
CA LEU A 17 -32.39 -33.28 23.66
C LEU A 17 -32.07 -31.91 24.25
N SER A 18 -32.73 -31.47 25.33
CA SER A 18 -32.40 -30.19 25.98
C SER A 18 -31.02 -30.19 26.63
N VAL A 19 -30.55 -31.34 27.13
CA VAL A 19 -29.20 -31.50 27.68
C VAL A 19 -28.17 -31.48 26.54
N ILE A 20 -28.46 -32.14 25.42
CA ILE A 20 -27.63 -32.07 24.21
C ILE A 20 -27.58 -30.64 23.67
N ASP A 21 -28.70 -29.90 23.69
CA ASP A 21 -28.78 -28.50 23.24
C ASP A 21 -28.02 -27.55 24.18
N LEU A 22 -28.03 -27.83 25.50
CA LEU A 22 -27.20 -27.12 26.49
C LEU A 22 -25.71 -27.46 26.40
N LEU A 23 -25.34 -28.68 25.99
CA LEU A 23 -23.96 -29.10 25.74
C LEU A 23 -23.48 -28.74 24.33
N SER A 24 -24.41 -28.49 23.40
CA SER A 24 -24.18 -27.84 22.10
C SER A 24 -24.11 -26.33 22.35
N GLU A 25 -23.32 -25.94 23.34
CA GLU A 25 -22.77 -24.59 23.37
C GLU A 25 -22.08 -24.40 22.02
N ASP A 26 -22.40 -23.28 21.37
CA ASP A 26 -21.95 -22.89 20.03
C ASP A 26 -20.48 -23.23 19.91
N ASP A 27 -20.18 -24.38 19.28
CA ASP A 27 -18.84 -24.88 19.12
C ASP A 27 -18.20 -23.82 18.23
N THR A 28 -17.51 -22.87 18.85
CA THR A 28 -16.65 -21.91 18.20
C THR A 28 -15.56 -22.75 17.58
N VAL A 29 -15.87 -23.36 16.44
CA VAL A 29 -14.94 -24.04 15.57
C VAL A 29 -13.85 -23.01 15.38
N ASP A 30 -12.67 -23.30 15.96
CA ASP A 30 -11.60 -22.36 16.21
C ASP A 30 -11.24 -21.60 14.91
N GLU A 31 -11.91 -20.48 14.64
CA GLU A 31 -11.58 -19.62 13.48
C GLU A 31 -10.16 -19.06 13.63
N LEU A 32 -9.63 -19.10 14.86
CA LEU A 32 -8.26 -18.81 15.23
C LEU A 32 -7.25 -19.80 14.61
N GLY A 33 -7.64 -21.07 14.38
CA GLY A 33 -6.75 -22.09 13.85
C GLY A 33 -6.59 -22.05 12.33
N ILE A 34 -7.68 -21.78 11.60
CA ILE A 34 -7.67 -21.80 10.13
C ILE A 34 -7.25 -20.47 9.51
N SER A 35 -7.50 -19.35 10.20
CA SER A 35 -7.18 -18.01 9.70
C SER A 35 -5.68 -17.81 9.41
N PRO A 36 -4.74 -18.21 10.28
CA PRO A 36 -3.30 -18.07 10.01
C PRO A 36 -2.83 -18.94 8.84
N ILE A 37 -3.41 -20.13 8.68
CA ILE A 37 -3.07 -21.05 7.57
C ILE A 37 -3.54 -20.45 6.25
N ARG A 38 -4.79 -20.00 6.18
CA ARG A 38 -5.36 -19.31 5.02
C ARG A 38 -4.54 -18.07 4.67
N ASP A 39 -4.24 -17.23 5.65
CA ASP A 39 -3.53 -15.98 5.43
C ASP A 39 -2.05 -16.24 5.04
N GLY A 40 -1.45 -17.32 5.56
CA GLY A 40 -0.15 -17.81 5.12
C GLY A 40 -0.14 -18.19 3.63
N PHE A 41 -1.11 -19.00 3.18
CA PHE A 41 -1.26 -19.34 1.76
C PHE A 41 -1.57 -18.11 0.90
N ALA A 42 -2.40 -17.19 1.38
CA ALA A 42 -2.71 -15.96 0.66
C ALA A 42 -1.45 -15.11 0.43
N ASN A 43 -0.60 -14.94 1.45
CA ASN A 43 0.65 -14.21 1.33
C ASN A 43 1.68 -14.92 0.42
N LEU A 44 1.65 -16.26 0.37
CA LEU A 44 2.51 -17.06 -0.50
C LEU A 44 2.10 -16.98 -1.97
N PHE A 45 0.82 -17.15 -2.28
CA PHE A 45 0.32 -17.15 -3.67
C PHE A 45 0.20 -15.76 -4.26
N PHE A 46 -0.07 -14.76 -3.43
CA PHE A 46 -0.41 -13.41 -3.86
C PHE A 46 0.46 -12.36 -3.14
N PRO A 47 1.79 -12.46 -3.23
CA PRO A 47 2.70 -11.56 -2.52
C PRO A 47 2.44 -10.11 -2.96
N GLY A 48 2.08 -9.27 -1.99
CA GLY A 48 1.84 -7.85 -2.24
C GLY A 48 0.44 -7.48 -2.75
N THR A 49 -0.39 -8.46 -3.09
CA THR A 49 -1.78 -8.22 -3.47
C THR A 49 -2.74 -8.45 -2.31
N SER A 50 -3.64 -7.50 -2.11
CA SER A 50 -4.73 -7.60 -1.14
C SER A 50 -6.06 -7.54 -1.87
N THR A 51 -7.12 -8.09 -1.27
CA THR A 51 -8.50 -7.95 -1.78
C THR A 51 -8.94 -6.48 -1.93
N ILE A 52 -8.26 -5.54 -1.27
CA ILE A 52 -8.50 -4.09 -1.39
C ILE A 52 -7.93 -3.52 -2.71
N GLN A 53 -6.93 -4.17 -3.31
CA GLN A 53 -6.30 -3.72 -4.55
C GLN A 53 -7.06 -4.25 -5.77
N THR A 54 -8.03 -3.47 -6.24
CA THR A 54 -8.95 -3.91 -7.30
C THR A 54 -8.43 -3.76 -8.73
N ARG A 55 -7.39 -2.95 -8.97
CA ARG A 55 -6.91 -2.62 -10.33
C ARG A 55 -5.40 -2.43 -10.39
N ALA A 56 -4.77 -3.04 -11.40
CA ALA A 56 -3.31 -2.99 -11.56
C ALA A 56 -2.74 -1.61 -11.95
N LYS A 57 -3.53 -0.74 -12.60
CA LYS A 57 -3.06 0.59 -13.04
C LYS A 57 -2.45 1.45 -11.94
N TYR A 58 -2.88 1.27 -10.69
CA TYR A 58 -2.35 2.03 -9.55
C TYR A 58 -0.91 1.61 -9.16
N PHE A 59 -0.46 0.42 -9.55
CA PHE A 59 0.95 0.02 -9.41
C PHE A 59 1.91 0.87 -10.25
N LEU A 60 1.41 1.54 -11.30
CA LEU A 60 2.22 2.44 -12.13
C LEU A 60 1.97 3.91 -11.77
N ILE A 61 0.70 4.29 -11.55
CA ILE A 61 0.35 5.69 -11.25
C ILE A 61 0.97 6.17 -9.93
N VAL A 62 0.95 5.33 -8.88
CA VAL A 62 1.45 5.73 -7.56
C VAL A 62 2.97 5.94 -7.56
N PRO A 63 3.82 5.00 -8.02
CA PRO A 63 5.26 5.26 -8.09
C PRO A 63 5.60 6.43 -9.00
N TYR A 64 4.82 6.67 -10.07
CA TYR A 64 5.06 7.80 -10.96
C TYR A 64 4.77 9.13 -10.26
N ALA A 65 3.68 9.22 -9.50
CA ALA A 65 3.38 10.40 -8.69
C ALA A 65 4.47 10.67 -7.66
N LEU A 66 5.00 9.61 -7.02
CA LEU A 66 6.12 9.72 -6.09
C LEU A 66 7.39 10.21 -6.77
N TYR A 67 7.75 9.64 -7.92
CA TYR A 67 8.89 10.07 -8.74
C TYR A 67 8.75 11.53 -9.19
N TYR A 68 7.57 11.91 -9.67
CA TYR A 68 7.28 13.29 -10.05
C TYR A 68 7.50 14.26 -8.88
N LEU A 69 7.06 13.90 -7.67
CA LEU A 69 7.27 14.74 -6.49
C LEU A 69 8.74 14.84 -6.07
N THR A 70 9.55 13.79 -6.24
CA THR A 70 10.99 13.90 -5.94
C THR A 70 11.66 14.91 -6.86
N LEU A 71 11.26 14.97 -8.14
CA LEU A 71 11.75 15.96 -9.10
C LEU A 71 11.37 17.40 -8.76
N THR A 72 10.23 17.63 -8.09
CA THR A 72 9.81 19.00 -7.69
C THR A 72 10.74 19.66 -6.66
N GLY A 73 11.66 18.91 -6.04
CA GLY A 73 12.67 19.48 -5.15
C GLY A 73 12.16 19.86 -3.75
N GLU A 74 10.98 19.37 -3.35
CA GLU A 74 10.41 19.65 -2.04
C GLU A 74 11.31 19.15 -0.91
N THR A 75 11.55 20.05 0.05
CA THR A 75 12.45 19.81 1.19
C THR A 75 11.69 19.46 2.47
N ASN A 76 10.38 19.72 2.52
CA ASN A 76 9.55 19.45 3.71
C ASN A 76 8.71 18.16 3.50
N PRO A 77 8.92 17.12 4.33
CA PRO A 77 8.18 15.85 4.24
C PRO A 77 6.65 16.00 4.40
N GLY A 78 6.20 16.93 5.24
CA GLY A 78 4.77 17.19 5.45
C GLY A 78 4.11 17.80 4.21
N ASN A 79 4.80 18.74 3.56
CA ASN A 79 4.34 19.32 2.29
C ASN A 79 4.38 18.29 1.16
N PHE A 80 5.40 17.41 1.14
CA PHE A 80 5.50 16.32 0.18
C PHE A 80 4.27 15.40 0.25
N LEU A 81 3.92 14.92 1.45
CA LEU A 81 2.75 14.04 1.63
C LEU A 81 1.43 14.76 1.30
N ARG A 82 1.29 16.04 1.68
CA ARG A 82 0.11 16.82 1.33
C ARG A 82 -0.02 17.06 -0.18
N ARG A 83 1.09 17.24 -0.90
CA ARG A 83 1.09 17.35 -2.35
C ARG A 83 0.79 16.01 -3.02
N LEU A 84 1.30 14.91 -2.48
CA LEU A 84 0.94 13.57 -2.93
C LEU A 84 -0.57 13.37 -2.87
N ASP A 85 -1.19 13.63 -1.72
CA ASP A 85 -2.64 13.48 -1.55
C ASP A 85 -3.45 14.35 -2.54
N LYS A 86 -3.00 15.59 -2.79
CA LYS A 86 -3.60 16.46 -3.81
C LYS A 86 -3.47 15.91 -5.23
N LEU A 87 -2.28 15.43 -5.61
CA LEU A 87 -2.04 14.85 -6.92
C LEU A 87 -2.88 13.59 -7.13
N GLU A 88 -3.02 12.76 -6.09
CA GLU A 88 -3.86 11.57 -6.14
C GLU A 88 -5.34 11.94 -6.29
N HIS A 89 -5.81 12.97 -5.60
CA HIS A 89 -7.18 13.48 -5.75
C HIS A 89 -7.46 14.00 -7.15
N GLU A 90 -6.55 14.80 -7.72
CA GLU A 90 -6.68 15.30 -9.09
C GLU A 90 -6.61 14.19 -10.13
N CYS A 91 -5.69 13.23 -9.96
CA CYS A 91 -5.59 12.06 -10.83
C CYS A 91 -6.89 11.23 -10.77
N GLY A 92 -7.43 11.00 -9.57
CA GLY A 92 -8.70 10.33 -9.36
C GLY A 92 -9.84 11.01 -10.11
N LYS A 93 -9.96 12.35 -10.03
CA LYS A 93 -10.96 13.12 -10.78
C LYS A 93 -10.83 12.92 -12.29
N LYS A 94 -9.61 12.98 -12.83
CA LYS A 94 -9.35 12.76 -14.26
C LYS A 94 -9.73 11.34 -14.70
N LEU A 95 -9.42 10.34 -13.88
CA LEU A 95 -9.78 8.94 -14.15
C LEU A 95 -11.30 8.71 -14.15
N VAL A 96 -12.03 9.35 -13.22
CA VAL A 96 -13.50 9.33 -13.20
C VAL A 96 -14.08 10.00 -14.46
N GLN A 97 -13.56 11.18 -14.84
CA GLN A 97 -14.00 11.88 -16.06
C GLN A 97 -13.73 11.08 -17.33
N ALA A 98 -12.62 10.34 -17.38
CA ALA A 98 -12.28 9.45 -18.48
C ALA A 98 -13.12 8.15 -18.51
N ASN A 99 -14.14 8.02 -17.66
CA ASN A 99 -14.93 6.80 -17.47
C ASN A 99 -14.08 5.54 -17.27
N ALA A 100 -12.93 5.69 -16.61
CA ALA A 100 -12.06 4.56 -16.34
C ALA A 100 -12.68 3.67 -15.26
N ASP A 101 -13.10 2.46 -15.66
CA ASP A 101 -13.76 1.53 -14.76
C ASP A 101 -12.88 1.12 -13.56
N GLY A 102 -13.51 0.96 -12.39
CA GLY A 102 -12.89 0.65 -11.10
C GLY A 102 -11.91 1.71 -10.59
N THR A 103 -12.19 2.99 -10.84
CA THR A 103 -11.43 4.09 -10.22
C THR A 103 -11.67 4.11 -8.71
N ILE A 104 -10.61 4.01 -7.92
CA ILE A 104 -10.65 4.06 -6.46
C ILE A 104 -11.24 5.41 -6.04
N GLY A 105 -12.28 5.36 -5.20
CA GLY A 105 -12.93 6.57 -4.72
C GLY A 105 -13.92 7.19 -5.70
N SER A 106 -14.29 6.54 -6.82
CA SER A 106 -15.26 7.08 -7.79
C SER A 106 -16.54 7.62 -7.12
N LEU A 107 -17.11 6.86 -6.19
CA LEU A 107 -18.29 7.27 -5.40
C LEU A 107 -18.02 8.48 -4.50
N SER A 108 -16.85 8.55 -3.85
CA SER A 108 -16.47 9.66 -2.98
C SER A 108 -16.21 10.94 -3.79
N ILE A 109 -15.50 10.80 -4.91
CA ILE A 109 -15.17 11.89 -5.84
C ILE A 109 -16.45 12.48 -6.44
N ASN A 110 -17.41 11.63 -6.83
CA ASN A 110 -18.72 12.08 -7.33
C ASN A 110 -19.52 12.85 -6.27
N ARG A 111 -19.26 12.62 -4.98
CA ARG A 111 -19.85 13.36 -3.84
C ARG A 111 -19.01 14.57 -3.42
N GLY A 112 -17.97 14.92 -4.18
CA GLY A 112 -17.07 16.05 -3.87
C GLY A 112 -16.06 15.79 -2.75
N ASN A 113 -16.00 14.58 -2.21
CA ASN A 113 -15.11 14.20 -1.11
C ASN A 113 -13.92 13.37 -1.60
N TRP A 114 -12.86 13.34 -0.80
CA TRP A 114 -11.71 12.45 -1.03
C TRP A 114 -11.78 11.18 -0.17
N VAL A 115 -11.07 10.15 -0.57
CA VAL A 115 -11.05 8.85 0.12
C VAL A 115 -10.26 8.91 1.41
N LYS A 116 -10.72 8.18 2.45
CA LYS A 116 -9.98 8.06 3.73
C LYS A 116 -8.65 7.33 3.59
N ARG A 117 -8.54 6.44 2.60
CA ARG A 117 -7.32 5.68 2.29
C ARG A 117 -6.94 5.96 0.83
N PRO A 118 -5.90 6.77 0.57
CA PRO A 118 -5.48 7.05 -0.79
C PRO A 118 -4.87 5.81 -1.46
N PRO A 119 -4.81 5.79 -2.81
CA PRO A 119 -4.17 4.71 -3.56
C PRO A 119 -2.73 4.44 -3.12
N SER A 120 -1.97 5.48 -2.81
CA SER A 120 -0.59 5.39 -2.30
C SER A 120 -0.49 4.50 -1.07
N GLN A 121 -1.42 4.62 -0.13
CA GLN A 121 -1.44 3.80 1.08
C GLN A 121 -1.86 2.35 0.79
N ILE A 122 -2.85 2.14 -0.08
CA ILE A 122 -3.39 0.80 -0.39
C ILE A 122 -2.37 -0.03 -1.19
N TYR A 123 -1.66 0.61 -2.12
CA TYR A 123 -0.75 -0.08 -3.04
C TYR A 123 0.70 -0.11 -2.54
N TRP A 124 1.08 0.66 -1.50
CA TRP A 124 2.45 0.68 -0.97
C TRP A 124 3.01 -0.70 -0.61
N ALA A 125 2.17 -1.56 -0.01
CA ALA A 125 2.59 -2.92 0.33
C ALA A 125 2.92 -3.73 -0.93
N GLY A 126 2.08 -3.66 -1.96
CA GLY A 126 2.31 -4.40 -3.20
C GLY A 126 3.44 -3.83 -4.06
N ILE A 127 3.59 -2.51 -4.11
CA ILE A 127 4.71 -1.85 -4.81
C ILE A 127 6.05 -2.34 -4.27
N ARG A 128 6.16 -2.52 -2.94
CA ARG A 128 7.35 -3.10 -2.29
C ARG A 128 7.53 -4.58 -2.63
N SER A 129 6.47 -5.38 -2.51
CA SER A 129 6.54 -6.82 -2.81
C SER A 129 6.92 -7.12 -4.26
N TYR A 130 6.50 -6.28 -5.21
CA TYR A 130 6.83 -6.43 -6.63
C TYR A 130 8.18 -5.83 -7.04
N ASN A 131 8.97 -5.30 -6.09
CA ASN A 131 10.26 -4.65 -6.35
C ASN A 131 10.20 -3.54 -7.41
N ILE A 132 9.03 -2.92 -7.62
CA ILE A 132 8.90 -1.71 -8.45
C ILE A 132 9.68 -0.55 -7.79
N PHE A 133 9.79 -0.61 -6.47
CA PHE A 133 10.64 0.25 -5.67
C PHE A 133 11.85 -0.55 -5.16
N THR A 134 13.05 -0.12 -5.56
CA THR A 134 14.29 -0.88 -5.31
C THR A 134 14.99 -0.48 -4.01
N ALA A 135 14.60 0.63 -3.38
CA ALA A 135 15.31 1.16 -2.20
C ALA A 135 15.05 0.38 -0.88
N GLY A 136 14.52 -0.85 -0.95
CA GLY A 136 14.32 -1.72 0.20
C GLY A 136 12.97 -1.53 0.91
N ASN A 137 12.92 -1.86 2.20
CA ASN A 137 11.67 -2.00 2.97
C ASN A 137 11.19 -0.68 3.63
N LEU A 138 11.38 0.47 2.98
CA LEU A 138 10.96 1.75 3.56
C LEU A 138 9.44 1.86 3.63
N SER A 139 8.94 2.49 4.68
CA SER A 139 7.58 2.99 4.73
C SER A 139 7.41 4.23 3.83
N LEU A 140 6.17 4.53 3.43
CA LEU A 140 5.87 5.72 2.63
C LEU A 140 6.34 7.02 3.31
N ARG A 141 6.31 7.07 4.64
CA ARG A 141 6.79 8.23 5.42
C ARG A 141 8.30 8.31 5.41
N GLU A 142 9.01 7.21 5.63
CA GLU A 142 10.47 7.20 5.55
C GLU A 142 10.94 7.56 4.13
N TYR A 143 10.21 7.13 3.11
CA TYR A 143 10.45 7.54 1.74
C TYR A 143 10.32 9.06 1.55
N SER A 144 9.28 9.70 2.09
CA SER A 144 9.15 11.16 1.97
C SER A 144 10.28 11.90 2.71
N HIS A 145 10.72 11.38 3.87
CA HIS A 145 11.86 11.94 4.60
C HIS A 145 13.17 11.82 3.81
N THR A 146 13.46 10.64 3.25
CA THR A 146 14.68 10.41 2.45
C THR A 146 14.69 11.24 1.17
N ALA A 147 13.57 11.29 0.44
CA ALA A 147 13.42 12.12 -0.75
C ALA A 147 13.63 13.61 -0.43
N CYS A 148 13.04 14.12 0.65
CA CYS A 148 13.24 15.50 1.09
C CYS A 148 14.69 15.80 1.50
N LYS A 149 15.35 14.86 2.19
CA LYS A 149 16.77 14.99 2.56
C LYS A 149 17.67 15.08 1.32
N LEU A 150 17.46 14.20 0.33
CA LEU A 150 18.19 14.23 -0.94
C LEU A 150 17.97 15.56 -1.68
N ASN A 151 16.75 16.08 -1.68
CA ASN A 151 16.44 17.38 -2.26
C ASN A 151 17.13 18.54 -1.51
N GLN A 152 17.24 18.45 -0.18
CA GLN A 152 17.97 19.42 0.63
C GLN A 152 19.46 19.43 0.28
N GLU A 153 20.08 18.25 0.22
CA GLU A 153 21.48 18.09 -0.13
C GLU A 153 21.77 18.64 -1.53
N ARG A 154 20.90 18.33 -2.51
CA ARG A 154 20.98 18.90 -3.86
C ARG A 154 20.88 20.42 -3.89
N LYS A 155 19.98 21.00 -3.09
CA LYS A 155 19.82 22.44 -2.99
C LYS A 155 21.06 23.10 -2.37
N ASN A 156 21.63 22.47 -1.35
CA ASN A 156 22.87 22.94 -0.72
C ASN A 156 24.05 22.86 -1.70
N LEU A 157 24.20 21.75 -2.43
CA LEU A 157 25.23 21.58 -3.45
C LEU A 157 25.10 22.60 -4.59
N LYS A 158 23.87 22.89 -5.04
CA LYS A 158 23.63 23.95 -6.03
C LYS A 158 24.03 25.33 -5.50
N ARG A 159 23.69 25.65 -4.24
CA ARG A 159 24.12 26.91 -3.60
C ARG A 159 25.64 27.02 -3.52
N PHE A 160 26.33 25.97 -3.04
CA PHE A 160 27.79 25.93 -3.02
C PHE A 160 28.41 26.07 -4.42
N ARG A 161 27.81 25.50 -5.46
CA ARG A 161 28.26 25.70 -6.85
C ARG A 161 28.00 27.12 -7.37
N THR A 162 26.90 27.75 -6.98
CA THR A 162 26.60 29.13 -7.37
C THR A 162 27.50 30.13 -6.64
N ASP A 163 27.83 29.90 -5.37
CA ASP A 163 28.80 30.73 -4.63
C ASP A 163 30.23 30.56 -5.17
N ASN A 164 30.59 29.35 -5.61
CA ASN A 164 31.88 29.07 -6.26
C ASN A 164 31.89 29.35 -7.77
N GLN A 165 30.85 29.96 -8.34
CA GLN A 165 30.89 30.43 -9.75
C GLN A 165 31.57 31.80 -9.89
N ASP A 166 31.94 32.45 -8.78
CA ASP A 166 32.82 33.61 -8.75
C ASP A 166 34.32 33.25 -8.66
N GLU A 167 34.68 31.97 -8.49
CA GLU A 167 36.06 31.48 -8.57
C GLU A 167 36.13 30.14 -9.30
N GLN A 168 36.69 30.19 -10.51
CA GLN A 168 36.78 29.08 -11.43
C GLN A 168 37.83 28.03 -11.00
N ASP A 169 37.43 26.75 -11.14
CA ASP A 169 38.21 25.55 -11.51
C ASP A 169 38.17 24.30 -10.59
N ASP A 170 37.86 23.19 -11.27
CA ASP A 170 37.99 21.75 -11.00
C ASP A 170 38.30 21.20 -9.58
N HIS A 171 37.42 20.31 -9.11
CA HIS A 171 37.80 18.90 -8.97
C HIS A 171 36.58 17.99 -8.81
N THR A 172 36.49 16.99 -9.69
CA THR A 172 35.52 15.90 -9.60
C THR A 172 35.90 15.00 -8.43
N ALA A 173 35.08 14.97 -7.39
CA ALA A 173 35.14 13.97 -6.31
C ALA A 173 33.85 13.14 -6.36
N GLY A 174 33.98 11.90 -6.83
CA GLY A 174 32.93 10.91 -6.79
C GLY A 174 32.48 10.66 -5.35
N ARG A 175 31.18 10.78 -5.11
CA ARG A 175 30.55 10.28 -3.89
C ARG A 175 29.43 9.34 -4.29
N GLU A 176 29.65 8.06 -4.03
CA GLU A 176 28.63 7.02 -4.06
C GLU A 176 27.51 7.39 -3.09
N SER A 177 26.43 7.97 -3.62
CA SER A 177 25.15 8.06 -2.92
C SER A 177 24.37 6.80 -3.24
N TYR A 178 24.21 5.92 -2.26
CA TYR A 178 23.48 4.63 -2.35
C TYR A 178 21.98 4.73 -2.68
N LEU A 179 21.49 5.89 -3.11
CA LEU A 179 20.11 6.11 -3.59
C LEU A 179 20.20 7.02 -4.82
N SER A 180 20.22 6.39 -5.99
CA SER A 180 20.12 7.11 -7.25
C SER A 180 18.65 7.43 -7.51
N LEU A 181 18.33 8.52 -8.21
CA LEU A 181 16.93 8.78 -8.61
C LEU A 181 16.32 7.69 -9.50
N ASN A 182 17.08 6.66 -9.86
CA ASN A 182 16.66 5.54 -10.68
C ASN A 182 16.05 4.37 -9.86
N ASP A 183 15.82 4.55 -8.55
CA ASP A 183 15.30 3.47 -7.69
C ASP A 183 13.86 3.03 -8.04
N ILE A 184 13.19 3.75 -8.95
CA ILE A 184 11.92 3.35 -9.55
C ILE A 184 12.19 2.98 -11.01
N SER A 185 12.22 1.67 -11.30
CA SER A 185 12.39 1.17 -12.66
C SER A 185 11.09 1.36 -13.45
N PHE A 186 10.89 2.54 -14.05
CA PHE A 186 9.86 2.70 -15.06
C PHE A 186 10.40 2.21 -16.41
N PRO A 187 9.68 1.34 -17.14
CA PRO A 187 9.98 1.14 -18.55
C PRO A 187 9.82 2.48 -19.29
N PRO A 188 10.76 2.87 -20.16
CA PRO A 188 10.62 4.09 -20.95
C PRO A 188 9.40 3.96 -21.85
N PHE A 189 8.42 4.86 -21.68
CA PHE A 189 7.33 5.00 -22.64
C PHE A 189 7.90 5.62 -23.92
N TYR A 190 8.11 4.80 -24.94
CA TYR A 190 8.22 5.30 -26.31
C TYR A 190 6.85 5.84 -26.71
N SER A 191 6.75 7.16 -26.85
CA SER A 191 5.65 7.82 -27.55
C SER A 191 5.86 7.77 -29.06
#